data_AF-A0A9D9K5J3-F1
#
_entry.id   AF-A0A9D9K5J3-F1
#
_cell.length_a   1.000
_cell.length_b   1.000
_cell.length_c   1.000
_cell.angle_alpha   90.00
_cell.angle_beta   90.00
_cell.angle_gamma   90.00
#
_symmetry.space_group_name_H-M   'P 1'
#
loop_
_entity.id
_entity.type
_entity.pdbx_description
1 polymer ?
#
loop_
_entity_poly.entity_id
_entity_poly.type
_entity_poly.pdbx_seq_one_letter_code
_entity_poly.pdbx_strand_id
1 'polypeptide(L)'
;MYLAYMNHPARSILDEARWAAANGFEALDLTIEGPAALLDSFDPAELRAILDAAGMRVVGHTAWYLPFASPVERVRRAAVEEVAASLPVFAAIGAHLVNVHISHGVPLYGDDDELKRNGASFAELAHLAEPYGIQIVVEHPPSRRFGLTEICTILDADPRLGLHLDVGHAFVAGIDLEQLIDQLGSRLWHVHFSDNRGQEDDHMPIGAGKIDWQETIRLLKRVGYDDVITLEVFDQDHDFLLLSAQKVRGWWATL
;
A
#
# COMPACT_ATOMS: atom_id res chain seq x y z
N MET A 1 -6.79 -6.93 13.50
CA MET A 1 -5.89 -6.78 12.34
C MET A 1 -5.93 -8.04 11.51
N TYR A 2 -5.66 -7.93 10.21
CA TYR A 2 -5.56 -9.05 9.28
C TYR A 2 -4.20 -8.97 8.63
N LEU A 3 -3.36 -10.00 8.78
CA LEU A 3 -2.02 -9.93 8.20
C LEU A 3 -2.10 -10.30 6.72
N ALA A 4 -1.63 -9.40 5.87
CA ALA A 4 -1.60 -9.58 4.43
C ALA A 4 -0.24 -10.08 3.95
N TYR A 5 -0.31 -10.96 2.95
CA TYR A 5 0.80 -11.31 2.09
C TYR A 5 0.71 -10.52 0.79
N MET A 6 1.81 -9.92 0.35
CA MET A 6 1.91 -9.29 -0.96
C MET A 6 2.42 -10.30 -1.99
N ASN A 7 1.67 -10.51 -3.08
CA ASN A 7 2.11 -11.45 -4.12
C ASN A 7 3.35 -10.94 -4.86
N HIS A 8 4.25 -11.84 -5.23
CA HIS A 8 5.41 -11.46 -6.01
C HIS A 8 5.02 -11.14 -7.46
N PRO A 9 5.42 -9.99 -8.02
CA PRO A 9 5.02 -9.56 -9.37
C PRO A 9 5.58 -10.42 -10.52
N ALA A 10 6.54 -11.30 -10.24
CA ALA A 10 7.16 -12.19 -11.22
C ALA A 10 6.64 -13.63 -11.13
N ARG A 11 5.62 -13.89 -10.30
CA ARG A 11 5.05 -15.21 -10.06
C ARG A 11 3.55 -15.22 -10.38
N SER A 12 2.98 -16.43 -10.43
CA SER A 12 1.55 -16.66 -10.65
C SER A 12 0.74 -16.15 -9.45
N ILE A 13 -0.16 -15.19 -9.70
CA ILE A 13 -1.06 -14.63 -8.67
C ILE A 13 -1.83 -15.73 -7.94
N LEU A 14 -2.33 -16.72 -8.68
CA LEU A 14 -3.14 -17.79 -8.10
C LEU A 14 -2.32 -18.71 -7.19
N ASP A 15 -1.06 -18.97 -7.54
CA ASP A 15 -0.18 -19.82 -6.71
C ASP A 15 0.28 -19.07 -5.46
N GLU A 16 0.58 -17.78 -5.59
CA GLU A 16 0.93 -16.91 -4.47
C GLU A 16 -0.25 -16.77 -3.49
N ALA A 17 -1.49 -16.64 -3.97
CA ALA A 17 -2.69 -16.64 -3.14
C ALA A 17 -2.90 -17.98 -2.41
N ARG A 18 -2.70 -19.12 -3.08
CA ARG A 18 -2.76 -20.44 -2.43
C ARG A 18 -1.66 -20.60 -1.38
N TRP A 19 -0.46 -20.10 -1.67
CA TRP A 19 0.65 -20.13 -0.72
C TRP A 19 0.33 -19.29 0.52
N ALA A 20 -0.20 -18.08 0.35
CA ALA A 20 -0.62 -17.22 1.45
C ALA A 20 -1.66 -17.91 2.35
N ALA A 21 -2.70 -18.50 1.74
CA ALA A 21 -3.72 -19.26 2.46
C ALA A 21 -3.12 -20.45 3.24
N ALA A 22 -2.23 -21.22 2.61
CA ALA A 22 -1.57 -22.37 3.24
C ALA A 22 -0.64 -21.99 4.40
N ASN A 23 -0.14 -20.75 4.43
CA ASN A 23 0.75 -20.22 5.47
C ASN A 23 0.02 -19.33 6.48
N GLY A 24 -1.32 -19.33 6.45
CA GLY A 24 -2.16 -18.70 7.46
C GLY A 24 -2.18 -17.18 7.41
N PHE A 25 -1.96 -16.56 6.26
CA PHE A 25 -2.26 -15.13 6.09
C PHE A 25 -3.77 -14.92 6.00
N GLU A 26 -4.27 -13.86 6.62
CA GLU A 26 -5.70 -13.53 6.68
C GLU A 26 -6.13 -12.59 5.54
N ALA A 27 -5.18 -12.06 4.77
CA ALA A 27 -5.43 -11.18 3.65
C ALA A 27 -4.39 -11.38 2.53
N LEU A 28 -4.78 -11.01 1.31
CA LEU A 28 -3.88 -10.85 0.18
C LEU A 28 -3.79 -9.36 -0.16
N ASP A 29 -2.57 -8.84 -0.26
CA ASP A 29 -2.31 -7.59 -0.94
C ASP A 29 -2.04 -7.90 -2.41
N LEU A 30 -3.06 -7.68 -3.25
CA LEU A 30 -3.02 -8.05 -4.66
C LEU A 30 -2.29 -6.97 -5.44
N THR A 31 -1.01 -7.19 -5.67
CA THR A 31 -0.17 -6.38 -6.55
C THR A 31 -0.44 -6.74 -8.00
N ILE A 32 -0.95 -5.75 -8.75
CA ILE A 32 -1.00 -5.76 -10.21
C ILE A 32 0.21 -4.97 -10.72
N GLU A 33 1.30 -5.70 -10.91
CA GLU A 33 2.57 -5.20 -11.42
C GLU A 33 3.29 -6.29 -12.24
N GLY A 34 3.86 -5.91 -13.38
CA GLY A 34 4.64 -6.83 -14.21
C GLY A 34 5.91 -7.36 -13.51
N PRO A 35 6.52 -8.44 -14.02
CA PRO A 35 6.33 -8.95 -15.38
C PRO A 35 5.26 -10.05 -15.52
N ALA A 36 4.78 -10.66 -14.45
CA ALA A 36 3.85 -11.79 -14.51
C ALA A 36 2.49 -11.50 -13.86
N ALA A 37 2.41 -10.59 -12.89
CA ALA A 37 1.17 -10.24 -12.20
C ALA A 37 0.45 -9.07 -12.89
N LEU A 38 -0.03 -9.30 -14.12
CA LEU A 38 -0.78 -8.32 -14.91
C LEU A 38 -2.29 -8.58 -14.81
N LEU A 39 -3.10 -7.59 -15.19
CA LEU A 39 -4.57 -7.69 -15.13
C LEU A 39 -5.14 -8.87 -15.93
N ASP A 40 -4.47 -9.28 -17.01
CA ASP A 40 -4.87 -10.36 -17.90
C ASP A 40 -4.15 -11.68 -17.64
N SER A 41 -3.34 -11.77 -16.58
CA SER A 41 -2.54 -12.97 -16.29
C SER A 41 -3.24 -14.01 -15.42
N PHE A 42 -4.46 -13.75 -14.97
CA PHE A 42 -5.25 -14.64 -14.11
C PHE A 42 -6.76 -14.50 -14.34
N ASP A 43 -7.54 -15.48 -13.90
CA ASP A 43 -9.01 -15.40 -13.85
C ASP A 43 -9.46 -14.79 -12.50
N PRO A 44 -10.11 -13.61 -12.48
CA PRO A 44 -10.59 -12.99 -11.25
C PRO A 44 -11.58 -13.86 -10.46
N ALA A 45 -12.40 -14.66 -11.15
CA ALA A 45 -13.36 -15.54 -10.48
C ALA A 45 -12.65 -16.71 -9.77
N GLU A 46 -11.56 -17.23 -10.36
CA GLU A 46 -10.74 -18.27 -9.74
C GLU A 46 -10.01 -17.71 -8.51
N LEU A 47 -9.40 -16.53 -8.62
CA LEU A 47 -8.76 -15.88 -7.46
C LEU A 47 -9.77 -15.65 -6.34
N ARG A 48 -10.95 -15.11 -6.67
CA ARG A 48 -12.02 -14.89 -5.70
C ARG A 48 -12.40 -16.18 -4.98
N ALA A 49 -12.53 -17.29 -5.70
CA ALA A 49 -12.86 -18.58 -5.11
C ALA A 49 -11.77 -19.10 -4.15
N ILE A 50 -10.49 -18.88 -4.45
CA ILE A 50 -9.37 -19.21 -3.55
C ILE A 50 -9.47 -18.42 -2.25
N LEU A 51 -9.66 -17.10 -2.35
CA LEU A 51 -9.75 -16.21 -1.20
C LEU A 51 -10.98 -16.53 -0.33
N ASP A 52 -12.15 -16.72 -0.93
CA ASP A 52 -13.38 -17.08 -0.22
C ASP A 52 -13.25 -18.43 0.50
N ALA A 53 -12.62 -19.44 -0.13
CA ALA A 53 -12.41 -20.75 0.48
C ALA A 53 -11.45 -20.70 1.69
N ALA A 54 -10.51 -19.76 1.68
CA ALA A 54 -9.57 -19.51 2.78
C ALA A 54 -10.10 -18.51 3.82
N GLY A 55 -11.21 -17.81 3.54
CA GLY A 55 -11.72 -16.72 4.38
C GLY A 55 -10.81 -15.49 4.39
N MET A 56 -10.02 -15.29 3.32
CA MET A 56 -9.06 -14.20 3.22
C MET A 56 -9.71 -12.91 2.72
N ARG A 57 -9.26 -11.77 3.25
CA ARG A 57 -9.55 -10.43 2.70
C ARG A 57 -8.64 -10.14 1.50
N VAL A 58 -8.97 -9.09 0.76
CA VAL A 58 -8.10 -8.56 -0.30
C VAL A 58 -8.08 -7.03 -0.29
N VAL A 59 -6.90 -6.47 -0.51
CA VAL A 59 -6.65 -5.07 -0.87
C VAL A 59 -5.91 -5.06 -2.21
N GLY A 60 -6.07 -3.98 -2.97
CA GLY A 60 -5.40 -3.83 -4.26
C GLY A 60 -4.17 -2.94 -4.17
N HIS A 61 -3.13 -3.29 -4.91
CA HIS A 61 -1.90 -2.53 -5.01
C HIS A 61 -1.51 -2.36 -6.48
N THR A 62 -1.19 -1.12 -6.86
CA THR A 62 -0.90 -0.77 -8.26
C THR A 62 0.61 -0.58 -8.47
N ALA A 63 1.05 -0.56 -9.72
CA ALA A 63 2.45 -0.34 -10.03
C ALA A 63 2.96 1.01 -9.47
N TRP A 64 4.05 0.96 -8.68
CA TRP A 64 4.61 2.13 -8.00
C TRP A 64 5.20 3.20 -8.92
N TYR A 65 5.58 2.82 -10.14
CA TYR A 65 6.23 3.69 -11.13
C TYR A 65 5.26 4.50 -12.00
N LEU A 66 3.96 4.51 -11.70
CA LEU A 66 2.98 5.25 -12.49
C LEU A 66 3.14 6.79 -12.32
N PRO A 67 3.24 7.57 -13.41
CA PRO A 67 3.66 8.98 -13.36
C PRO A 67 2.51 9.98 -13.12
N PHE A 68 1.85 9.88 -11.96
CA PHE A 68 0.73 10.76 -11.55
C PHE A 68 1.09 12.24 -11.39
N ALA A 69 2.37 12.58 -11.33
CA ALA A 69 2.88 13.94 -11.25
C ALA A 69 3.42 14.45 -12.58
N SER A 70 3.26 13.71 -13.69
CA SER A 70 3.85 14.12 -14.97
C SER A 70 3.36 15.51 -15.42
N PRO A 71 4.27 16.41 -15.86
CA PRO A 71 3.87 17.68 -16.47
C PRO A 71 3.25 17.48 -17.85
N VAL A 72 3.43 16.30 -18.45
CA VAL A 72 2.81 15.94 -19.72
C VAL A 72 1.44 15.35 -19.43
N GLU A 73 0.39 16.14 -19.68
CA GLU A 73 -1.01 15.78 -19.42
C GLU A 73 -1.38 14.38 -19.93
N ARG A 74 -0.98 14.06 -21.16
CA ARG A 74 -1.28 12.76 -21.79
C ARG A 74 -0.66 11.58 -21.05
N VAL A 75 0.51 11.78 -20.44
CA VAL A 75 1.20 10.75 -19.66
C VAL A 75 0.51 10.57 -18.31
N ARG A 76 0.14 11.67 -17.65
CA ARG A 76 -0.58 11.63 -16.37
C ARG A 76 -1.95 10.96 -16.53
N ARG A 77 -2.69 11.32 -17.58
CA ARG A 77 -3.97 10.68 -17.92
C ARG A 77 -3.83 9.19 -18.21
N ALA A 78 -2.80 8.77 -18.91
CA ALA A 78 -2.56 7.35 -19.15
C ALA A 78 -2.34 6.57 -17.84
N ALA A 79 -1.65 7.17 -16.85
CA ALA A 79 -1.49 6.57 -15.52
C ALA A 79 -2.83 6.42 -14.77
N VAL A 80 -3.69 7.44 -14.83
CA VAL A 80 -5.05 7.39 -14.26
C VAL A 80 -5.90 6.34 -14.97
N GLU A 81 -5.87 6.31 -16.31
CA GLU A 81 -6.60 5.34 -17.13
C GLU A 81 -6.15 3.89 -16.85
N GLU A 82 -4.86 3.66 -16.61
CA GLU A 82 -4.30 2.35 -16.23
C GLU A 82 -4.87 1.85 -14.90
N VAL A 83 -4.83 2.67 -13.85
CA VAL A 83 -5.44 2.30 -12.56
C VAL A 83 -6.96 2.15 -12.71
N ALA A 84 -7.62 3.04 -13.45
CA ALA A 84 -9.06 2.96 -13.66
C ALA A 84 -9.49 1.66 -14.35
N ALA A 85 -8.67 1.14 -15.27
CA ALA A 85 -8.90 -0.15 -15.93
C ALA A 85 -8.80 -1.35 -14.95
N SER A 86 -8.04 -1.21 -13.86
CA SER A 86 -7.92 -2.24 -12.82
C SER A 86 -9.09 -2.30 -11.84
N LEU A 87 -9.82 -1.19 -11.64
CA LEU A 87 -10.88 -1.08 -10.63
C LEU A 87 -11.99 -2.15 -10.75
N PRO A 88 -12.52 -2.48 -11.95
CA PRO A 88 -13.53 -3.53 -12.09
C PRO A 88 -13.00 -4.91 -11.67
N VAL A 89 -11.70 -5.17 -11.92
CA VAL A 89 -11.05 -6.43 -11.55
C VAL A 89 -10.90 -6.54 -10.04
N PHE A 90 -10.37 -5.49 -9.40
CA PHE A 90 -10.29 -5.41 -7.94
C PHE A 90 -11.66 -5.57 -7.27
N ALA A 91 -12.69 -4.91 -7.81
CA ALA A 91 -14.05 -5.01 -7.32
C ALA A 91 -14.62 -6.44 -7.43
N ALA A 92 -14.38 -7.11 -8.57
CA ALA A 92 -14.83 -8.49 -8.78
C ALA A 92 -14.19 -9.48 -7.79
N ILE A 93 -12.95 -9.21 -7.38
CA ILE A 93 -12.20 -10.02 -6.40
C ILE A 93 -12.60 -9.64 -4.95
N GLY A 94 -13.34 -8.54 -4.77
CA GLY A 94 -13.85 -8.11 -3.46
C GLY A 94 -12.93 -7.14 -2.72
N ALA A 95 -11.95 -6.54 -3.41
CA ALA A 95 -11.14 -5.48 -2.82
C ALA A 95 -11.99 -4.21 -2.65
N HIS A 96 -11.78 -3.53 -1.52
CA HIS A 96 -12.46 -2.28 -1.17
C HIS A 96 -11.48 -1.11 -1.00
N LEU A 97 -10.18 -1.40 -0.96
CA LEU A 97 -9.10 -0.42 -0.98
C LEU A 97 -8.20 -0.70 -2.19
N VAL A 98 -7.74 0.35 -2.87
CA VAL A 98 -6.72 0.26 -3.92
C VAL A 98 -5.64 1.33 -3.66
N ASN A 99 -4.40 0.89 -3.57
CA ASN A 99 -3.23 1.73 -3.39
C ASN A 99 -2.87 2.50 -4.68
N VAL A 100 -2.34 3.69 -4.50
CA VAL A 100 -1.58 4.45 -5.50
C VAL A 100 -0.40 5.14 -4.83
N HIS A 101 0.69 5.33 -5.57
CA HIS A 101 1.93 5.88 -5.03
C HIS A 101 2.10 7.34 -5.45
N ILE A 102 2.48 8.20 -4.51
CA ILE A 102 2.92 9.56 -4.83
C ILE A 102 4.13 9.45 -5.76
N SER A 103 3.97 9.95 -6.98
CA SER A 103 5.05 9.93 -7.97
C SER A 103 5.88 11.21 -7.89
N HIS A 104 7.19 11.07 -8.12
CA HIS A 104 8.08 12.21 -8.27
C HIS A 104 7.80 12.94 -9.59
N GLY A 105 7.63 14.25 -9.49
CA GLY A 105 7.61 15.19 -10.58
C GLY A 105 9.00 15.53 -11.08
N VAL A 106 9.03 16.46 -12.05
CA VAL A 106 10.26 16.93 -12.69
C VAL A 106 10.71 18.21 -11.98
N PRO A 107 11.96 18.29 -11.43
CA PRO A 107 12.42 19.42 -10.62
C PRO A 107 12.24 20.80 -11.26
N LEU A 108 12.25 20.89 -12.60
CA LEU A 108 12.06 22.15 -13.34
C LEU A 108 10.69 22.81 -13.09
N TYR A 109 9.67 22.03 -12.72
CA TYR A 109 8.30 22.52 -12.58
C TYR A 109 7.95 22.92 -11.14
N GLY A 110 8.87 22.74 -10.18
CA GLY A 110 8.63 23.07 -8.77
C GLY A 110 7.73 22.07 -8.02
N ASP A 111 7.86 22.08 -6.70
CA ASP A 111 7.21 21.11 -5.81
C ASP A 111 5.70 21.36 -5.67
N ASP A 112 5.25 22.62 -5.56
CA ASP A 112 3.82 22.94 -5.47
C ASP A 112 3.00 22.41 -6.65
N ASP A 113 3.57 22.47 -7.85
CA ASP A 113 2.91 21.95 -9.04
C ASP A 113 2.95 20.41 -9.08
N GLU A 114 3.97 19.78 -8.50
CA GLU A 114 4.06 18.32 -8.31
C GLU A 114 2.96 17.81 -7.37
N LEU A 115 2.78 18.46 -6.21
CA LEU A 115 1.73 18.11 -5.24
C LEU A 115 0.33 18.27 -5.85
N LYS A 116 0.07 19.39 -6.56
CA LYS A 116 -1.21 19.62 -7.25
C LYS A 116 -1.50 18.57 -8.32
N ARG A 117 -0.48 18.12 -9.06
CA ARG A 117 -0.66 17.09 -10.11
C ARG A 117 -0.96 15.70 -9.53
N ASN A 118 -0.24 15.30 -8.47
CA ASN A 118 -0.56 14.07 -7.74
C ASN A 118 -1.99 14.15 -7.18
N GLY A 119 -2.31 15.20 -6.43
CA GLY A 119 -3.63 15.40 -5.83
C GLY A 119 -4.78 15.39 -6.85
N ALA A 120 -4.62 16.07 -7.98
CA ALA A 120 -5.62 16.07 -9.05
C ALA A 120 -5.84 14.68 -9.66
N SER A 121 -4.77 13.91 -9.88
CA SER A 121 -4.86 12.54 -10.43
C SER A 121 -5.55 11.60 -9.45
N PHE A 122 -5.23 11.70 -8.16
CA PHE A 122 -5.84 10.86 -7.13
C PHE A 122 -7.29 11.23 -6.87
N ALA A 123 -7.65 12.52 -6.90
CA ALA A 123 -9.04 12.97 -6.81
C ALA A 123 -9.89 12.43 -7.97
N GLU A 124 -9.33 12.41 -9.19
CA GLU A 124 -9.98 11.80 -10.36
C GLU A 124 -10.18 10.29 -10.15
N LEU A 125 -9.15 9.57 -9.70
CA LEU A 125 -9.25 8.14 -9.38
C LEU A 125 -10.27 7.84 -8.28
N ALA A 126 -10.31 8.66 -7.23
CA ALA A 126 -11.29 8.52 -6.15
C ALA A 126 -12.72 8.62 -6.68
N HIS A 127 -12.98 9.53 -7.63
CA HIS A 127 -14.28 9.61 -8.30
C HIS A 127 -14.58 8.40 -9.20
N LEU A 128 -13.60 7.95 -9.98
CA LEU A 128 -13.74 6.78 -10.85
C LEU A 128 -13.95 5.46 -10.07
N ALA A 129 -13.46 5.39 -8.84
CA ALA A 129 -13.59 4.23 -7.95
C ALA A 129 -14.96 4.13 -7.25
N GLU A 130 -15.72 5.23 -7.14
CA GLU A 130 -17.01 5.25 -6.42
C GLU A 130 -18.03 4.19 -6.90
N PRO A 131 -18.27 3.99 -8.21
CA PRO A 131 -19.25 3.00 -8.68
C PRO A 131 -18.89 1.56 -8.30
N TYR A 132 -17.63 1.31 -7.96
CA TYR A 132 -17.11 0.01 -7.56
C TYR A 132 -17.08 -0.17 -6.04
N GLY A 133 -17.40 0.86 -5.26
CA GLY A 133 -17.28 0.84 -3.80
C GLY A 133 -15.83 0.74 -3.31
N ILE A 134 -14.87 1.16 -4.15
CA ILE A 134 -13.44 1.14 -3.84
C ILE A 134 -13.03 2.53 -3.33
N GLN A 135 -12.22 2.55 -2.27
CA GLN A 135 -11.54 3.75 -1.79
C GLN A 135 -10.09 3.74 -2.25
N ILE A 136 -9.58 4.92 -2.62
CA ILE A 136 -8.19 5.09 -3.02
C ILE A 136 -7.37 5.46 -1.79
N VAL A 137 -6.28 4.71 -1.56
CA VAL A 137 -5.31 4.99 -0.50
C VAL A 137 -3.99 5.42 -1.13
N VAL A 138 -3.42 6.52 -0.61
CA VAL A 138 -2.25 7.17 -1.18
C VAL A 138 -1.03 6.86 -0.33
N GLU A 139 -0.02 6.28 -0.95
CA GLU A 139 1.24 5.92 -0.32
C GLU A 139 2.33 6.94 -0.61
N HIS A 140 3.08 7.31 0.43
CA HIS A 140 4.24 8.19 0.30
C HIS A 140 5.51 7.40 0.01
N PRO A 141 6.45 7.92 -0.82
CA PRO A 141 7.70 7.25 -1.08
C PRO A 141 8.67 7.37 0.12
N PRO A 142 9.77 6.58 0.13
CA PRO A 142 10.87 6.71 1.10
C PRO A 142 11.73 7.96 0.83
N SER A 143 11.11 9.15 0.81
CA SER A 143 11.75 10.39 0.41
C SER A 143 11.49 11.53 1.38
N ARG A 144 12.56 12.22 1.79
CA ARG A 144 12.51 13.44 2.63
C ARG A 144 11.75 14.61 1.98
N ARG A 145 11.44 14.53 0.68
CA ARG A 145 10.64 15.53 -0.03
C ARG A 145 9.14 15.42 0.27
N PHE A 146 8.68 14.28 0.76
CA PHE A 146 7.26 14.04 1.05
C PHE A 146 7.08 13.76 2.54
N GLY A 147 7.13 14.82 3.33
CA GLY A 147 6.82 14.76 4.76
C GLY A 147 5.32 14.90 5.03
N LEU A 148 4.97 15.02 6.31
CA LEU A 148 3.59 15.16 6.75
C LEU A 148 2.83 16.29 6.03
N THR A 149 3.46 17.44 5.81
CA THR A 149 2.85 18.59 5.13
C THR A 149 2.46 18.27 3.68
N GLU A 150 3.38 17.65 2.93
CA GLU A 150 3.15 17.31 1.53
C GLU A 150 2.09 16.20 1.38
N ILE A 151 2.13 15.20 2.26
CA ILE A 151 1.13 14.13 2.32
C ILE A 151 -0.26 14.73 2.58
N CYS A 152 -0.39 15.60 3.60
CA CYS A 152 -1.65 16.30 3.88
C CYS A 152 -2.13 17.12 2.67
N THR A 153 -1.24 17.85 2.01
CA THR A 153 -1.59 18.67 0.84
C THR A 153 -2.16 17.83 -0.31
N ILE A 154 -1.59 16.65 -0.57
CA ILE A 154 -2.09 15.73 -1.61
C ILE A 154 -3.43 15.12 -1.20
N LEU A 155 -3.54 14.66 0.05
CA LEU A 155 -4.75 14.07 0.58
C LEU A 155 -5.91 15.08 0.64
N ASP A 156 -5.64 16.35 0.89
CA ASP A 156 -6.66 17.42 0.94
C ASP A 156 -7.23 17.80 -0.43
N ALA A 157 -6.67 17.26 -1.53
CA ALA A 157 -7.25 17.40 -2.86
C ALA A 157 -8.65 16.77 -2.95
N ASP A 158 -8.93 15.72 -2.18
CA ASP A 158 -10.25 15.10 -2.10
C ASP A 158 -10.47 14.37 -0.75
N PRO A 159 -11.60 14.61 -0.05
CA PRO A 159 -11.88 13.97 1.23
C PRO A 159 -12.06 12.45 1.16
N ARG A 160 -12.27 11.89 -0.04
CA ARG A 160 -12.39 10.43 -0.28
C ARG A 160 -11.04 9.71 -0.30
N LEU A 161 -9.92 10.43 -0.25
CA LEU A 161 -8.59 9.83 -0.22
C LEU A 161 -8.20 9.39 1.19
N GLY A 162 -7.66 8.18 1.29
CA GLY A 162 -7.05 7.66 2.51
C GLY A 162 -5.53 7.74 2.47
N LEU A 163 -4.91 7.74 3.64
CA LEU A 163 -3.49 7.48 3.79
C LEU A 163 -3.25 5.97 3.74
N HIS A 164 -2.30 5.58 2.87
CA HIS A 164 -1.57 4.34 2.99
C HIS A 164 -0.22 4.65 3.65
N LEU A 165 -0.03 4.16 4.87
CA LEU A 165 1.22 4.34 5.61
C LEU A 165 2.13 3.13 5.39
N ASP A 166 3.22 3.33 4.66
CA ASP A 166 4.36 2.44 4.77
C ASP A 166 5.29 2.92 5.89
N VAL A 167 5.43 2.10 6.94
CA VAL A 167 6.23 2.42 8.13
C VAL A 167 7.73 2.45 7.81
N GLY A 168 8.18 1.60 6.90
CA GLY A 168 9.56 1.56 6.41
C GLY A 168 9.93 2.84 5.67
N HIS A 169 9.10 3.25 4.70
CA HIS A 169 9.23 4.51 3.97
C HIS A 169 9.21 5.70 4.92
N ALA A 170 8.31 5.71 5.91
CA ALA A 170 8.22 6.80 6.87
C ALA A 170 9.51 6.94 7.68
N PHE A 171 10.10 5.82 8.08
CA PHE A 171 11.39 5.80 8.78
C PHE A 171 12.54 6.32 7.90
N VAL A 172 12.62 5.91 6.64
CA VAL A 172 13.64 6.39 5.68
C VAL A 172 13.46 7.88 5.37
N ALA A 173 12.22 8.34 5.18
CA ALA A 173 11.86 9.74 4.97
C ALA A 173 12.09 10.60 6.22
N GLY A 174 12.25 10.00 7.39
CA GLY A 174 12.41 10.70 8.68
C GLY A 174 11.12 11.38 9.12
N ILE A 175 9.97 10.80 8.79
CA ILE A 175 8.65 11.25 9.23
C ILE A 175 8.48 10.89 10.72
N ASP A 176 8.05 11.86 11.51
CA ASP A 176 7.62 11.63 12.88
C ASP A 176 6.27 10.89 12.86
N LEU A 177 6.31 9.59 13.16
CA LEU A 177 5.14 8.73 13.08
C LEU A 177 4.06 9.14 14.08
N GLU A 178 4.42 9.61 15.27
CA GLU A 178 3.44 10.06 16.26
C GLU A 178 2.68 11.30 15.76
N GLN A 179 3.40 12.28 15.20
CA GLN A 179 2.76 13.47 14.61
C GLN A 179 1.87 13.12 13.41
N LEU A 180 2.33 12.20 12.55
CA LEU A 180 1.54 11.75 11.41
C LEU A 180 0.26 11.05 11.86
N ILE A 181 0.33 10.17 12.86
CA ILE A 181 -0.84 9.47 13.40
C ILE A 181 -1.80 10.44 14.08
N ASP A 182 -1.30 11.44 14.82
CA ASP A 182 -2.15 12.45 15.46
C ASP A 182 -2.91 13.30 14.42
N GLN A 183 -2.28 13.60 13.28
CA GLN A 183 -2.89 14.43 12.25
C GLN A 183 -3.76 13.64 11.26
N LEU A 184 -3.35 12.43 10.87
CA LEU A 184 -3.95 11.65 9.79
C LEU A 184 -4.57 10.32 10.24
N GLY A 185 -4.61 10.02 11.55
CA GLY A 185 -5.11 8.75 12.06
C GLY A 185 -6.55 8.40 11.64
N SER A 186 -7.42 9.40 11.46
CA SER A 186 -8.79 9.19 10.95
C SER A 186 -8.85 8.83 9.46
N ARG A 187 -7.78 9.12 8.71
CA ARG A 187 -7.62 8.81 7.28
C ARG A 187 -6.66 7.65 7.05
N LEU A 188 -6.09 7.04 8.11
CA LEU A 188 -5.21 5.89 7.99
C LEU A 188 -6.02 4.64 7.67
N TRP A 189 -5.97 4.19 6.41
CA TRP A 189 -6.85 3.11 5.92
C TRP A 189 -6.09 1.85 5.50
N HIS A 190 -4.80 1.96 5.17
CA HIS A 190 -3.94 0.82 4.86
C HIS A 190 -2.55 1.02 5.45
N VAL A 191 -1.86 -0.08 5.76
CA VAL A 191 -0.55 -0.07 6.40
C VAL A 191 0.35 -1.16 5.83
N HIS A 192 1.56 -0.77 5.42
CA HIS A 192 2.64 -1.67 5.08
C HIS A 192 3.73 -1.67 6.16
N PHE A 193 4.21 -2.87 6.48
CA PHE A 193 5.24 -3.14 7.48
C PHE A 193 6.46 -3.76 6.81
N SER A 194 7.57 -3.03 6.88
CA SER A 194 8.91 -3.48 6.50
C SER A 194 9.94 -2.79 7.42
N ASP A 195 11.00 -3.50 7.80
CA ASP A 195 12.03 -2.91 8.68
C ASP A 195 13.17 -2.29 7.86
N ASN A 196 13.86 -1.30 8.43
CA ASN A 196 14.81 -0.48 7.69
C ASN A 196 15.97 -0.01 8.56
N ARG A 197 17.13 0.25 7.94
CA ARG A 197 18.29 0.86 8.63
C ARG A 197 18.25 2.39 8.62
N GLY A 198 17.31 2.97 7.86
CA GLY A 198 17.04 4.40 7.74
C GLY A 198 17.93 5.13 6.73
N GLN A 199 18.53 4.41 5.79
CA GLN A 199 19.40 4.97 4.74
C GLN A 199 18.81 4.77 3.34
N GLU A 200 18.34 3.55 3.09
CA GLU A 200 17.73 3.10 1.85
C GLU A 200 16.46 2.32 2.22
N ASP A 201 15.69 1.99 1.20
CA ASP A 201 14.48 1.19 1.31
C ASP A 201 14.82 -0.30 1.28
N ASP A 202 15.25 -0.81 2.43
CA ASP A 202 15.83 -2.15 2.62
C ASP A 202 14.76 -3.27 2.62
N HIS A 203 13.50 -2.97 2.94
CA HIS A 203 12.40 -3.92 3.18
C HIS A 203 12.80 -5.17 4.01
N MET A 204 13.48 -4.95 5.13
CA MET A 204 14.05 -6.02 5.96
C MET A 204 12.99 -6.79 6.77
N PRO A 205 13.33 -8.02 7.23
CA PRO A 205 12.50 -8.75 8.17
C PRO A 205 12.25 -7.96 9.46
N ILE A 206 11.04 -8.09 10.00
CA ILE A 206 10.58 -7.33 11.16
C ILE A 206 11.45 -7.59 12.39
N GLY A 207 12.00 -6.51 12.96
CA GLY A 207 12.91 -6.50 14.10
C GLY A 207 14.38 -6.77 13.75
N ALA A 208 14.74 -6.77 12.46
CA ALA A 208 16.14 -6.87 12.02
C ALA A 208 16.77 -5.48 11.71
N GLY A 209 15.95 -4.44 11.61
CA GLY A 209 16.38 -3.05 11.38
C GLY A 209 16.37 -2.22 12.66
N LYS A 210 15.95 -0.96 12.55
CA LYS A 210 15.99 0.02 13.63
C LYS A 210 14.63 0.58 14.03
N ILE A 211 13.55 0.14 13.40
CA ILE A 211 12.21 0.62 13.70
C ILE A 211 11.76 0.08 15.06
N ASP A 212 11.24 0.97 15.92
CA ASP A 212 10.60 0.54 17.17
C ASP A 212 9.17 0.04 16.87
N TRP A 213 9.08 -1.26 16.58
CA TRP A 213 7.81 -1.90 16.23
C TRP A 213 6.80 -1.94 17.36
N GLN A 214 7.24 -2.01 18.62
CA GLN A 214 6.30 -2.00 19.72
C GLN A 214 5.64 -0.62 19.85
N GLU A 215 6.43 0.44 19.71
CA GLU A 215 5.88 1.80 19.73
C GLU A 215 5.00 2.07 18.50
N THR A 216 5.45 1.66 17.31
CA THR A 216 4.65 1.72 16.08
C THR A 216 3.27 1.09 16.27
N ILE A 217 3.23 -0.14 16.81
CA ILE A 217 1.96 -0.84 17.07
C ILE A 217 1.09 -0.09 18.09
N ARG A 218 1.66 0.46 19.17
CA ARG A 218 0.91 1.26 20.15
C ARG A 218 0.30 2.50 19.50
N LEU A 219 1.02 3.19 18.63
CA LEU A 219 0.53 4.36 17.91
C LEU A 219 -0.64 4.00 16.98
N LEU A 220 -0.54 2.90 16.22
CA LEU A 220 -1.64 2.43 15.36
C LEU A 220 -2.88 2.07 16.17
N LYS A 221 -2.70 1.35 17.29
CA LYS A 221 -3.80 1.00 18.19
C LYS A 221 -4.43 2.20 18.86
N ARG A 222 -3.66 3.25 19.16
CA ARG A 222 -4.15 4.51 19.75
C ARG A 222 -5.23 5.17 18.89
N VAL A 223 -5.13 5.05 17.57
CA VAL A 223 -6.14 5.55 16.62
C VAL A 223 -7.16 4.50 16.21
N GLY A 224 -7.15 3.33 16.85
CA GLY A 224 -8.12 2.27 16.62
C GLY A 224 -7.92 1.51 15.31
N TYR A 225 -6.74 1.58 14.70
CA TYR A 225 -6.44 0.81 13.50
C TYR A 225 -6.49 -0.68 13.85
N ASP A 226 -7.35 -1.45 13.16
CA ASP A 226 -7.51 -2.89 13.37
C ASP A 226 -7.76 -3.65 12.06
N ASP A 227 -7.37 -3.07 10.92
CA ASP A 227 -7.59 -3.64 9.59
C ASP A 227 -6.35 -4.35 9.02
N VAL A 228 -6.22 -4.44 7.70
CA VAL A 228 -5.14 -5.14 7.01
C VAL A 228 -3.78 -4.50 7.31
N ILE A 229 -2.77 -5.34 7.58
CA ILE A 229 -1.36 -4.93 7.64
C ILE A 229 -0.60 -5.85 6.69
N THR A 230 -0.02 -5.29 5.63
CA THR A 230 0.76 -6.05 4.65
C THR A 230 2.22 -6.11 5.10
N LEU A 231 2.82 -7.30 5.03
CA LEU A 231 4.25 -7.47 5.27
C LEU A 231 5.02 -7.41 3.95
N GLU A 232 5.86 -6.39 3.81
CA GLU A 232 6.80 -6.26 2.70
C GLU A 232 8.19 -6.71 3.16
N VAL A 233 8.39 -8.03 3.19
CA VAL A 233 9.69 -8.63 3.49
C VAL A 233 10.19 -9.29 2.21
N PHE A 234 11.04 -8.58 1.47
CA PHE A 234 11.50 -9.00 0.16
C PHE A 234 12.79 -9.83 0.26
N ASP A 235 12.63 -11.07 0.72
CA ASP A 235 13.69 -12.07 0.72
C ASP A 235 13.28 -13.30 -0.10
N GLN A 236 14.27 -14.01 -0.67
CA GLN A 236 14.04 -15.26 -1.37
C GLN A 236 13.64 -16.38 -0.39
N ASP A 237 14.10 -16.29 0.85
CA ASP A 237 13.73 -17.21 1.92
C ASP A 237 12.47 -16.73 2.65
N HIS A 238 11.35 -17.40 2.38
CA HIS A 238 10.07 -17.09 3.02
C HIS A 238 10.08 -17.30 4.55
N ASP A 239 11.06 -18.01 5.12
CA ASP A 239 11.16 -18.16 6.59
C ASP A 239 11.30 -16.81 7.29
N PHE A 240 11.95 -15.82 6.65
CA PHE A 240 12.06 -14.47 7.20
C PHE A 240 10.71 -13.74 7.25
N LEU A 241 9.90 -13.89 6.21
CA LEU A 241 8.53 -13.36 6.16
C LEU A 241 7.65 -14.04 7.22
N LEU A 242 7.72 -15.37 7.33
CA LEU A 242 6.92 -16.12 8.32
C LEU A 242 7.32 -15.78 9.76
N LEU A 243 8.62 -15.62 10.03
CA LEU A 243 9.11 -15.16 11.32
C LEU A 243 8.62 -13.74 11.64
N SER A 244 8.61 -12.86 10.65
CA SER A 244 8.10 -11.49 10.76
C SER A 244 6.60 -11.49 11.11
N ALA A 245 5.81 -12.31 10.42
CA ALA A 245 4.39 -12.53 10.71
C ALA A 245 4.15 -12.99 12.14
N GLN A 246 4.94 -13.96 12.63
CA GLN A 246 4.84 -14.43 14.01
C GLN A 246 5.12 -13.33 15.03
N LYS A 247 6.17 -12.52 14.81
CA LYS A 247 6.51 -11.40 15.70
C LYS A 247 5.41 -10.34 15.74
N VAL A 248 4.93 -9.91 14.58
CA VAL A 248 3.87 -8.90 14.47
C VAL A 248 2.59 -9.38 15.17
N ARG A 249 2.15 -10.62 14.92
CA ARG A 249 1.01 -11.22 15.65
C ARG A 249 1.24 -11.26 17.16
N GLY A 250 2.43 -11.65 17.60
CA GLY A 250 2.80 -11.69 19.01
C GLY A 250 2.70 -10.33 19.68
N TRP A 251 3.35 -9.30 19.11
CA TRP A 251 3.31 -7.95 19.64
C TRP A 251 1.90 -7.36 19.60
N TRP A 252 1.17 -7.53 18.49
CA TRP A 252 -0.20 -7.04 18.35
C TRP A 252 -1.16 -7.69 19.36
N ALA A 253 -0.97 -8.95 19.75
CA ALA A 253 -1.82 -9.59 20.76
C ALA A 253 -1.55 -9.08 22.19
N THR A 254 -0.34 -8.59 22.47
CA THR A 254 0.10 -8.28 23.85
C THR A 254 0.14 -6.79 24.20
N LEU A 255 0.22 -5.91 23.21
CA LEU A 255 0.27 -4.45 23.38
C LEU A 255 -1.14 -3.84 23.31
#